data_AF-A0A6P1T1N2-F1
#
_entry.id   AF-A0A6P1T1N2-F1
#
_cell.length_a   1.000
_cell.length_b   1.000
_cell.length_c   1.000
_cell.angle_alpha   90.00
_cell.angle_beta   90.00
_cell.angle_gamma   90.00
#
_symmetry.space_group_name_H-M   'P 1'
#
loop_
_entity.id
_entity.type
_entity.pdbx_description
1 polymer ?
#
loop_
_entity_poly.entity_id
_entity_poly.type
_entity_poly.pdbx_seq_one_letter_code
_entity_poly.pdbx_strand_id
1 'polypeptide(L)'
;MRNGTPFDFFRLGVAQAKMMGEAQAVIAMRLAGMAGIWSVLPSENMRMITEKQAAFTRAWFAAAGSASKGQSSTQIATAALRPVAKTASANRKRLARRGLK
;
A
#
# COMPACT_ATOMS: atom_id res chain seq x y z
N MET A 1 13.01 17.72 16.54
CA MET A 1 12.80 16.62 15.58
C MET A 1 14.14 16.26 14.97
N ARG A 2 14.57 14.99 15.00
CA ARG A 2 15.79 14.57 14.30
C ARG A 2 15.56 14.68 12.78
N ASN A 3 16.46 15.34 12.06
CA ASN A 3 16.39 15.39 10.59
C ASN A 3 16.72 14.00 10.02
N GLY A 4 15.95 13.54 9.05
CA GLY A 4 16.23 12.28 8.35
C GLY A 4 17.53 12.36 7.56
N THR A 5 18.28 11.26 7.47
CA THR A 5 19.48 11.23 6.63
C THR A 5 19.08 11.19 5.14
N PRO A 6 19.92 11.67 4.20
CA PRO A 6 19.65 11.53 2.76
C PRO A 6 19.31 10.08 2.35
N PHE A 7 19.93 9.12 3.01
CA PHE A 7 19.68 7.69 2.78
C PHE A 7 18.30 7.22 3.25
N ASP A 8 17.76 7.79 4.33
CA ASP A 8 16.40 7.49 4.79
C ASP A 8 15.35 8.00 3.80
N PHE A 9 15.58 9.19 3.23
CA PHE A 9 14.72 9.74 2.18
C PHE A 9 14.77 8.88 0.91
N PHE A 10 15.96 8.45 0.49
CA PHE A 10 16.10 7.56 -0.65
C PHE A 10 15.35 6.24 -0.43
N ARG A 11 15.52 5.61 0.73
CA ARG A 11 14.81 4.38 1.10
C ARG A 11 13.30 4.56 1.10
N LEU A 12 12.80 5.65 1.67
CA LEU A 12 11.38 5.99 1.66
C LEU A 12 10.88 6.17 0.22
N GLY A 13 11.61 6.88 -0.63
CA GLY A 13 11.29 7.08 -2.04
C GLY A 13 11.19 5.76 -2.80
N VAL A 14 12.17 4.85 -2.64
CA VAL A 14 12.14 3.52 -3.24
C VAL A 14 10.94 2.70 -2.74
N ALA A 15 10.66 2.73 -1.44
CA ALA A 15 9.51 2.03 -0.87
C ALA A 15 8.18 2.56 -1.41
N GLN A 16 8.07 3.87 -1.58
CA GLN A 16 6.90 4.53 -2.16
C GLN A 16 6.74 4.18 -3.65
N ALA A 17 7.82 4.24 -4.43
CA ALA A 17 7.81 3.85 -5.84
C ALA A 17 7.36 2.40 -6.03
N LYS A 18 7.89 1.48 -5.20
CA LYS A 18 7.45 0.08 -5.19
C LYS A 18 5.96 -0.05 -4.89
N MET A 19 5.45 0.65 -3.88
CA MET A 19 4.03 0.63 -3.52
C MET A 19 3.16 1.16 -4.66
N MET A 20 3.58 2.24 -5.31
CA MET A 20 2.90 2.80 -6.48
C MET A 20 2.86 1.81 -7.64
N GLY A 21 3.96 1.10 -7.91
CA GLY A 21 3.97 0.01 -8.91
C GLY A 21 2.99 -1.11 -8.56
N GLU A 22 2.89 -1.50 -7.28
CA GLU A 22 1.91 -2.48 -6.83
C GLU A 22 0.46 -1.98 -7.01
N ALA A 23 0.21 -0.69 -6.77
CA ALA A 23 -1.09 -0.07 -6.98
C ALA A 23 -1.47 -0.02 -8.47
N GLN A 24 -0.54 0.35 -9.36
CA GLN A 24 -0.77 0.36 -10.81
C GLN A 24 -1.09 -1.05 -11.34
N ALA A 25 -0.39 -2.08 -10.87
CA ALA A 25 -0.71 -3.46 -11.23
C ALA A 25 -2.13 -3.88 -10.79
N VAL A 26 -2.55 -3.47 -9.58
CA VAL A 26 -3.93 -3.71 -9.10
C VAL A 26 -4.96 -3.03 -10.00
N ILE A 27 -4.73 -1.76 -10.36
CA ILE A 27 -5.62 -1.02 -11.26
C ILE A 27 -5.71 -1.74 -12.60
N ALA A 28 -4.58 -2.07 -13.22
CA ALA A 28 -4.54 -2.77 -14.49
C ALA A 28 -5.32 -4.10 -14.46
N MET A 29 -5.11 -4.95 -13.44
CA MET A 29 -5.84 -6.22 -13.32
C MET A 29 -7.36 -6.01 -13.10
N ARG A 30 -7.77 -4.97 -12.38
CA ARG A 30 -9.19 -4.65 -12.18
C ARG A 30 -9.83 -4.11 -13.46
N LEU A 31 -9.14 -3.28 -14.22
CA LEU A 31 -9.58 -2.83 -15.55
C LEU A 31 -9.71 -4.02 -16.51
N ALA A 32 -8.71 -4.89 -16.55
CA ALA A 32 -8.75 -6.14 -17.33
C ALA A 32 -9.90 -7.06 -16.90
N GLY A 33 -10.21 -7.11 -15.60
CA GLY A 33 -11.38 -7.84 -15.10
C GLY A 33 -12.71 -7.27 -15.60
N MET A 34 -12.86 -5.94 -15.64
CA MET A 34 -14.04 -5.30 -16.23
C MET A 34 -14.15 -5.52 -17.74
N ALA A 35 -13.01 -5.62 -18.44
CA ALA A 35 -12.95 -5.98 -19.86
C ALA A 35 -13.14 -7.49 -20.13
N GLY A 36 -13.33 -8.30 -19.09
CA GLY A 36 -13.50 -9.76 -19.21
C GLY A 36 -12.22 -10.56 -19.46
N ILE A 37 -11.05 -9.90 -19.46
CA ILE A 37 -9.73 -10.50 -19.72
C ILE A 37 -9.17 -11.20 -18.46
N TRP A 38 -9.49 -10.69 -17.26
CA TRP A 38 -8.94 -11.18 -16.00
C TRP A 38 -10.03 -11.73 -15.05
N SER A 39 -9.70 -12.77 -14.29
CA SER A 39 -10.63 -13.32 -13.30
C SER A 39 -10.66 -12.46 -12.02
N VAL A 40 -11.79 -11.81 -11.75
CA VAL A 40 -12.01 -10.97 -10.56
C VAL A 40 -13.33 -11.36 -9.89
N LEU A 41 -13.27 -11.66 -8.59
CA LEU A 41 -14.47 -12.02 -7.82
C LEU A 41 -15.34 -10.78 -7.54
N PRO A 42 -16.68 -10.90 -7.50
CA PRO A 42 -17.57 -9.82 -7.07
C PRO A 42 -17.22 -9.29 -5.66
N SER A 43 -16.77 -10.16 -4.76
CA SER A 43 -16.38 -9.81 -3.40
C SER A 43 -15.11 -8.94 -3.32
N GLU A 44 -14.30 -8.83 -4.37
CA GLU A 44 -13.06 -8.02 -4.37
C GLU A 44 -13.33 -6.51 -4.28
N ASN A 45 -14.54 -6.03 -4.60
CA ASN A 45 -14.90 -4.63 -4.42
C ASN A 45 -15.19 -4.30 -2.95
N MET A 46 -16.01 -5.11 -2.29
CA MET A 46 -16.30 -4.96 -0.86
C MET A 46 -15.03 -5.12 -0.01
N ARG A 47 -14.19 -6.10 -0.37
CA ARG A 47 -12.91 -6.33 0.31
C ARG A 47 -11.94 -5.16 0.12
N MET A 48 -11.94 -4.52 -1.04
CA MET A 48 -11.07 -3.36 -1.30
C MET A 48 -11.42 -2.15 -0.43
N ILE A 49 -12.72 -1.87 -0.24
CA ILE A 49 -13.16 -0.74 0.60
C ILE A 49 -12.77 -0.97 2.06
N THR A 50 -13.06 -2.17 2.58
CA THR A 50 -12.73 -2.54 3.97
C THR A 50 -11.21 -2.56 4.21
N GLU A 51 -10.43 -3.07 3.24
CA GLU A 51 -8.96 -3.06 3.31
C GLU A 51 -8.38 -1.64 3.31
N LYS A 52 -8.93 -0.70 2.53
CA LYS A 52 -8.48 0.71 2.50
C LYS A 52 -8.68 1.39 3.85
N GLN A 53 -9.88 1.28 4.43
CA GLN A 53 -10.20 1.87 5.74
C GLN A 53 -9.28 1.30 6.82
N ALA A 54 -9.17 -0.03 6.91
CA ALA A 54 -8.29 -0.68 7.89
C ALA A 54 -6.82 -0.32 7.70
N ALA A 55 -6.34 -0.19 6.45
CA ALA A 55 -4.96 0.21 6.18
C ALA A 55 -4.70 1.66 6.61
N PHE A 56 -5.64 2.57 6.36
CA PHE A 56 -5.53 3.97 6.76
C PHE A 56 -5.51 4.12 8.28
N THR A 57 -6.41 3.46 9.01
CA THR A 57 -6.42 3.46 10.47
C THR A 57 -5.10 2.93 11.05
N ARG A 58 -4.56 1.83 10.49
CA ARG A 58 -3.25 1.30 10.91
C ARG A 58 -2.11 2.26 10.59
N ALA A 59 -2.14 2.92 9.44
CA ALA A 59 -1.14 3.92 9.05
C ALA A 59 -1.16 5.11 10.02
N TRP A 60 -2.35 5.57 10.41
CA TRP A 60 -2.53 6.64 11.38
C TRP A 60 -1.91 6.29 12.74
N PHE A 61 -2.28 5.14 13.32
CA PHE A 61 -1.71 4.71 14.61
C PHE A 61 -0.21 4.44 14.53
N ALA A 62 0.30 3.90 13.42
CA ALA A 62 1.74 3.70 13.22
C ALA A 62 2.50 5.04 13.16
N ALA A 63 1.95 6.04 12.45
CA ALA A 63 2.51 7.38 12.40
C ALA A 63 2.46 8.06 13.78
N ALA A 64 1.32 8.03 14.46
CA ALA A 64 1.14 8.61 15.79
C ALA A 64 2.11 7.98 16.80
N GLY A 65 2.23 6.64 16.81
CA GLY A 65 3.17 5.93 17.69
C GLY A 65 4.64 6.14 17.33
N SER A 66 4.96 6.47 16.08
CA SER A 66 6.30 6.87 15.66
C SER A 66 6.61 8.31 16.13
N ALA A 67 5.66 9.21 15.95
CA ALA A 67 5.75 10.61 16.36
C ALA A 67 5.88 10.75 17.89
N SER A 68 5.10 10.00 18.67
CA SER A 68 5.16 10.01 20.14
C SER A 68 6.51 9.53 20.68
N LYS A 69 7.27 8.75 19.90
CA LYS A 69 8.63 8.31 20.21
C LYS A 69 9.71 9.33 19.79
N GLY A 70 9.33 10.51 19.29
CA GLY A 70 10.26 11.54 18.85
C GLY A 70 11.06 11.17 17.59
N GLN A 71 10.56 10.22 16.78
CA GLN A 71 11.21 9.78 15.55
C GLN A 71 11.27 10.90 14.49
N SER A 72 12.16 10.75 13.51
CA SER A 72 12.29 11.71 12.41
C SER A 72 11.04 11.71 11.52
N SER A 73 10.84 12.80 10.76
CA SER A 73 9.76 12.89 9.76
C SER A 73 9.80 11.74 8.74
N THR A 74 10.99 11.32 8.30
CA THR A 74 11.17 10.17 7.40
C THR A 74 10.76 8.84 8.04
N GLN A 75 11.04 8.65 9.32
CA GLN A 75 10.63 7.45 10.07
C GLN A 75 9.12 7.42 10.29
N ILE A 76 8.51 8.56 10.61
CA ILE A 76 7.05 8.70 10.73
C ILE A 76 6.37 8.39 9.39
N ALA A 77 6.87 8.96 8.30
CA ALA A 77 6.35 8.69 6.95
C ALA A 77 6.53 7.21 6.57
N THR A 78 7.67 6.60 6.90
CA THR A 78 7.91 5.17 6.67
C THR A 78 6.93 4.30 7.49
N ALA A 79 6.65 4.67 8.73
CA ALA A 79 5.69 3.99 9.60
C ALA A 79 4.26 4.09 9.05
N ALA A 80 3.87 5.25 8.54
CA ALA A 80 2.59 5.46 7.86
C ALA A 80 2.47 4.66 6.56
N LEU A 81 3.53 4.60 5.76
CA LEU A 81 3.52 3.95 4.45
C LEU A 81 3.40 2.42 4.55
N ARG A 82 4.01 1.80 5.57
CA ARG A 82 4.15 0.34 5.67
C ARG A 82 2.80 -0.41 5.66
N PRO A 83 1.75 -0.03 6.42
CA PRO A 83 0.45 -0.68 6.34
C PRO A 83 -0.19 -0.58 4.94
N VAL A 84 -0.09 0.57 4.30
CA VAL A 84 -0.64 0.81 2.95
C VAL A 84 0.07 -0.07 1.92
N ALA A 85 1.40 -0.07 1.93
CA ALA A 85 2.21 -0.89 1.04
C ALA A 85 1.94 -2.40 1.22
N LYS A 86 1.79 -2.86 2.47
CA LYS A 86 1.44 -4.26 2.76
C LYS A 86 0.09 -4.65 2.14
N THR A 87 -0.91 -3.78 2.25
CA THR A 87 -2.25 -4.01 1.69
C THR A 87 -2.22 -4.00 0.16
N ALA A 88 -1.53 -3.05 -0.47
CA ALA A 88 -1.35 -3.00 -1.93
C ALA A 88 -0.68 -4.28 -2.46
N SER A 89 0.39 -4.73 -1.80
CA SER A 89 1.07 -5.99 -2.16
C SER A 89 0.18 -7.22 -2.01
N ALA A 90 -0.61 -7.29 -0.93
CA ALA A 90 -1.55 -8.38 -0.71
C ALA A 90 -2.66 -8.39 -1.78
N ASN A 91 -3.21 -7.23 -2.14
CA ASN A 91 -4.21 -7.09 -3.19
C ASN A 91 -3.65 -7.54 -4.54
N ARG A 92 -2.47 -7.03 -4.92
CA ARG A 92 -1.77 -7.43 -6.14
C ARG A 92 -1.57 -8.94 -6.20
N LYS A 93 -1.04 -9.56 -5.14
CA LYS A 93 -0.79 -11.00 -5.08
C LYS A 93 -2.07 -11.82 -5.25
N ARG A 94 -3.19 -11.40 -4.65
CA ARG A 94 -4.47 -12.10 -4.79
C ARG A 94 -5.03 -12.01 -6.20
N LEU A 95 -5.03 -10.81 -6.79
CA LEU A 95 -5.50 -10.63 -8.16
C LEU A 95 -4.61 -11.41 -9.15
N ALA A 96 -3.28 -11.36 -8.97
CA ALA A 96 -2.34 -12.09 -9.80
C ALA A 96 -2.54 -13.61 -9.75
N ARG A 97 -2.89 -14.16 -8.57
CA ARG A 97 -3.20 -15.59 -8.40
C ARG A 97 -4.45 -16.06 -9.15
N ARG A 98 -5.32 -15.15 -9.58
CA ARG A 98 -6.54 -15.50 -10.33
C ARG A 98 -6.26 -15.71 -11.82
N GLY A 99 -5.33 -14.94 -12.39
CA GLY A 99 -4.94 -15.09 -13.78
C GLY A 99 -5.97 -14.60 -14.80
N LEU A 100 -5.65 -14.85 -16.06
CA LEU A 100 -6.53 -14.60 -17.21
C LEU A 100 -7.77 -15.50 -17.12
N LYS A 101 -8.87 -15.00 -17.67
CA LYS A 101 -10.15 -15.72 -17.75
C LYS A 101 -10.21 -16.64 -18.95
#